data_AF-A0A370BBE3-F1
#
_entry.id   AF-A0A370BBE3-F1
#
_cell.length_a   1.000
_cell.length_b   1.000
_cell.length_c   1.000
_cell.angle_alpha   90.00
_cell.angle_beta   90.00
_cell.angle_gamma   90.00
#
_symmetry.space_group_name_H-M   'P 1'
#
loop_
_entity.id
_entity.type
_entity.pdbx_description
1 polymer ?
#
loop_
_entity_poly.entity_id
_entity_poly.type
_entity_poly.pdbx_seq_one_letter_code
_entity_poly.pdbx_strand_id
1 'polypeptide(L)' 'MPYDLDLDLENRFTYHPPVGDQDESYEQIRAGGLALAQLLADLCPSSPELTRAVNAVDEAVMLANAAVARHVREG' A
#
# COMPACT_ATOMS: atom_id res chain seq x y z
N MET A 1 -0.53 10.93 27.24
CA MET A 1 0.48 10.52 26.24
C MET A 1 0.32 11.47 25.07
N PRO A 2 1.14 12.54 24.95
CA PRO A 2 1.10 13.33 23.75
C PRO A 2 1.71 12.46 22.66
N TYR A 3 0.92 12.09 21.66
CA TYR A 3 1.48 11.50 20.46
C TYR A 3 2.32 12.60 19.83
N ASP A 4 3.63 12.36 19.70
CA ASP A 4 4.47 13.18 18.85
C ASP A 4 4.00 12.92 17.42
N LEU A 5 3.17 13.82 16.91
CA LEU A 5 2.59 13.78 15.57
C LEU A 5 3.63 14.32 14.59
N ASP A 6 4.85 13.81 14.64
CA ASP A 6 5.84 14.13 13.61
C ASP A 6 5.43 13.38 12.33
N LEU A 7 4.53 14.03 11.59
CA LEU A 7 3.86 13.47 10.42
C LEU A 7 4.69 13.58 9.15
N ASP A 8 5.89 14.18 9.21
CA ASP A 8 6.80 14.42 8.08
C ASP A 8 6.04 14.81 6.79
N LEU A 9 5.34 15.95 6.86
CA LEU A 9 4.41 16.37 5.82
C LEU A 9 5.13 16.65 4.49
N GLU A 10 6.35 17.17 4.51
CA GLU A 10 7.14 17.41 3.31
C GLU A 10 7.37 16.09 2.55
N ASN A 11 7.85 15.07 3.24
CA ASN A 11 8.04 13.76 2.64
C ASN A 11 6.71 13.12 2.17
N ARG A 12 5.59 13.38 2.84
CA ARG A 12 4.29 12.81 2.44
C ARG A 12 3.66 13.46 1.23
N PHE A 13 3.90 14.75 1.02
CA PHE A 13 3.21 15.57 0.00
C PHE A 13 4.12 16.07 -1.13
N THR A 14 5.40 15.69 -1.15
CA THR A 14 6.30 15.91 -2.28
C THR A 14 6.24 14.78 -3.29
N TYR A 15 6.48 15.11 -4.57
CA TYR A 15 6.65 14.11 -5.62
C TYR A 15 7.98 13.37 -5.45
N HIS A 16 7.90 12.05 -5.32
CA HIS A 16 9.06 11.16 -5.30
C HIS A 16 9.24 10.55 -6.68
N PRO A 17 10.23 10.98 -7.48
CA PRO A 17 10.51 10.33 -8.75
C PRO A 17 10.92 8.87 -8.52
N PRO A 18 10.51 7.94 -9.38
CA PRO A 18 10.94 6.56 -9.27
C PRO A 18 12.46 6.46 -9.44
N VAL A 19 13.09 5.67 -8.56
CA VAL A 19 14.53 5.45 -8.51
C VAL A 19 14.81 3.96 -8.70
N GLY A 20 15.71 3.59 -9.62
CA GLY A 20 16.12 2.19 -9.83
C GLY A 20 14.95 1.25 -10.16
N ASP A 21 14.93 0.07 -9.56
CA ASP A 21 13.92 -0.98 -9.81
C ASP A 21 12.62 -0.80 -9.00
N GLN A 22 12.27 0.43 -8.62
CA GLN A 22 11.02 0.72 -7.89
C GLN A 22 9.77 0.24 -8.63
N ASP A 23 9.80 0.28 -9.97
CA ASP A 23 8.69 -0.17 -10.80
C ASP A 23 8.37 -1.67 -10.57
N GLU A 24 9.40 -2.51 -10.38
CA GLU A 24 9.22 -3.93 -10.07
C GLU A 24 8.60 -4.12 -8.67
N SER A 25 8.97 -3.28 -7.70
CA SER A 25 8.41 -3.34 -6.35
C SER A 25 6.92 -2.98 -6.36
N TYR A 26 6.53 -1.93 -7.08
CA TYR A 26 5.12 -1.54 -7.23
C TYR A 26 4.30 -2.64 -7.91
N GLU A 27 4.85 -3.27 -8.95
CA GLU A 27 4.18 -4.36 -9.65
C GLU A 27 3.95 -5.56 -8.73
N GLN A 28 4.96 -6.00 -7.98
CA GLN A 28 4.86 -7.11 -7.04
C GLN A 28 3.83 -6.85 -5.94
N ILE A 29 3.83 -5.65 -5.36
CA ILE A 29 2.87 -5.25 -4.31
C ILE A 29 1.43 -5.28 -4.86
N ARG A 30 1.19 -4.68 -6.02
CA ARG A 30 -0.14 -4.63 -6.64
C ARG A 30 -0.63 -6.02 -7.04
N ALA A 31 0.25 -6.84 -7.62
CA ALA A 31 -0.09 -8.22 -7.98
C ALA A 31 -0.44 -9.06 -6.75
N GLY A 32 0.30 -8.95 -5.66
CA GLY A 32 0.02 -9.65 -4.40
C GLY A 32 -1.31 -9.22 -3.77
N GLY A 33 -1.59 -7.92 -3.76
CA GLY A 33 -2.88 -7.39 -3.28
C GLY A 33 -4.07 -7.88 -4.10
N LEU A 34 -3.95 -7.85 -5.43
CA LEU A 34 -4.98 -8.37 -6.33
C LEU A 34 -5.25 -9.86 -6.10
N ALA A 35 -4.19 -10.67 -6.00
CA ALA A 35 -4.33 -12.11 -5.77
C ALA A 35 -5.04 -12.42 -4.44
N LEU A 36 -4.72 -11.69 -3.36
CA LEU A 36 -5.40 -11.85 -2.08
C LEU A 36 -6.87 -11.39 -2.14
N ALA A 37 -7.16 -10.25 -2.78
CA ALA A 37 -8.52 -9.76 -2.92
C ALA A 37 -9.41 -10.74 -3.72
N GLN A 38 -8.86 -11.35 -4.77
CA GLN A 38 -9.54 -12.41 -5.54
C GLN A 38 -9.82 -13.64 -4.68
N LEU A 39 -8.81 -14.10 -3.91
CA LEU A 39 -8.98 -15.24 -3.01
C LEU A 39 -10.09 -14.99 -1.96
N LEU A 40 -10.16 -13.77 -1.42
CA LEU A 40 -11.23 -13.38 -0.48
C LEU A 40 -12.60 -13.39 -1.15
N ALA A 41 -12.70 -12.84 -2.36
CA ALA A 41 -13.95 -12.82 -3.12
C ALA A 41 -14.45 -14.23 -3.49
N ASP A 42 -13.52 -15.16 -3.75
CA ASP A 42 -13.84 -16.54 -4.12
C ASP A 42 -14.23 -17.40 -2.91
N LEU A 43 -13.59 -17.19 -1.75
CA LEU A 43 -13.76 -18.05 -0.58
C LEU A 43 -14.77 -17.54 0.44
N CYS A 44 -15.05 -16.24 0.48
CA CYS A 44 -15.96 -15.65 1.45
C CYS A 44 -17.35 -15.40 0.84
N PRO A 45 -18.43 -15.60 1.62
CA PRO A 45 -19.75 -15.19 1.18
C PRO A 45 -19.83 -13.66 1.04
N SER A 46 -20.72 -13.19 0.18
CA SER A 46 -21.02 -11.75 0.07
C SER A 46 -21.51 -11.21 1.41
N SER A 47 -20.74 -10.30 2.01
CA SER A 47 -21.04 -9.71 3.31
C SER A 47 -20.31 -8.36 3.50
N PRO A 48 -20.73 -7.54 4.48
CA PRO A 48 -19.99 -6.33 4.85
C PRO A 48 -18.53 -6.59 5.27
N GLU A 49 -18.25 -7.74 5.89
CA GLU A 49 -16.90 -8.15 6.28
C GLU A 49 -16.01 -8.40 5.07
N LEU A 50 -16.53 -9.04 4.00
CA LEU A 50 -15.78 -9.22 2.76
C LEU A 50 -15.44 -7.86 2.13
N THR A 51 -16.42 -6.95 2.03
CA THR A 51 -16.17 -5.59 1.53
C THR A 51 -15.09 -4.89 2.36
N ARG A 52 -15.16 -4.99 3.69
CA ARG A 52 -14.15 -4.41 4.58
C ARG A 52 -12.77 -5.05 4.38
N ALA A 53 -12.70 -6.36 4.20
CA ALA A 53 -11.45 -7.07 3.98
C ALA A 53 -10.79 -6.65 2.66
N VAL A 54 -11.55 -6.58 1.56
CA VAL A 54 -11.05 -6.11 0.26
C VAL A 54 -10.56 -4.65 0.36
N ASN A 55 -11.32 -3.77 1.02
CA ASN A 55 -10.89 -2.38 1.23
C ASN A 55 -9.60 -2.28 2.06
N ALA A 56 -9.42 -3.16 3.06
CA ALA A 56 -8.19 -3.18 3.85
C ALA A 56 -6.98 -3.66 3.04
N VAL A 57 -7.18 -4.59 2.09
CA VAL A 57 -6.12 -5.00 1.16
C VAL A 57 -5.73 -3.84 0.24
N ASP A 58 -6.70 -3.10 -0.28
CA ASP A 58 -6.45 -1.92 -1.13
C ASP A 58 -5.70 -0.82 -0.36
N GLU A 59 -6.13 -0.50 0.86
CA GLU A 59 -5.43 0.44 1.74
C GLU A 59 -3.99 -0.02 2.04
N ALA A 60 -3.78 -1.32 2.31
CA ALA A 60 -2.45 -1.86 2.53
C ALA A 60 -1.54 -1.72 1.30
N VAL A 61 -2.06 -1.97 0.09
CA VAL A 61 -1.32 -1.78 -1.17
C VAL A 61 -0.94 -0.31 -1.36
N MET A 62 -1.88 0.61 -1.13
CA MET A 62 -1.63 2.04 -1.24
C MET A 62 -0.56 2.53 -0.25
N LEU A 63 -0.62 2.06 1.00
CA LEU A 63 0.37 2.39 2.03
C LEU A 63 1.74 1.79 1.73
N ALA A 64 1.80 0.55 1.23
CA ALA A 64 3.05 -0.10 0.85
C ALA A 64 3.74 0.62 -0.32
N ASN A 65 2.98 0.99 -1.37
CA ASN A 65 3.52 1.78 -2.48
C ASN A 65 4.02 3.16 -2.00
N ALA A 66 3.28 3.82 -1.12
CA ALA A 66 3.71 5.09 -0.54
C ALA A 66 4.98 4.94 0.30
N ALA A 67 5.17 3.82 1.01
CA ALA A 67 6.38 3.55 1.76
C ALA A 67 7.60 3.37 0.83
N VAL A 68 7.44 2.65 -0.28
CA VAL A 68 8.48 2.52 -1.31
C VAL A 68 8.86 3.89 -1.87
N ALA A 69 7.87 4.69 -2.28
CA ALA A 69 8.11 6.02 -2.84
C ALA A 69 8.84 6.97 -1.88
N ARG A 70 8.50 6.94 -0.58
CA ARG A 70 9.02 7.90 0.42
C ARG A 70 10.34 7.50 1.08
N HIS A 71 10.75 6.23 0.96
CA HIS A 71 11.85 5.70 1.77
C HIS A 71 12.93 4.96 1.00
N VAL A 72 12.69 4.55 -0.25
CA VAL A 72 13.77 4.01 -1.09
C VAL A 72 14.78 5.12 -1.36
N ARG A 73 16.01 4.93 -0.87
CA ARG A 73 17.15 5.81 -1.15
C ARG A 73 17.98 5.17 -2.25
N GLU A 74 18.52 5.99 -3.16
CA GLU A 74 19.63 5.57 -4.02
C GLU A 74 20.72 4.94 -3.14
N GLY A 75 21.13 3.72 -3.49
CA GLY A 75 22.24 3.02 -2.84
C GLY A 75 23.58 3.65 -3.19
#